data_AF-A0A0S3PMY8-F1
#
_entry.id   AF-A0A0S3PMY8-F1
#
_cell.length_a   1.000
_cell.length_b   1.000
_cell.length_c   1.000
_cell.angle_alpha   90.00
_cell.angle_beta   90.00
_cell.angle_gamma   90.00
#
_symmetry.space_group_name_H-M   'P 1'
#
loop_
_entity.id
_entity.type
_entity.pdbx_description
1 polymer ?
#
loop_
_entity_poly.entity_id
_entity_poly.type
_entity_poly.pdbx_seq_one_letter_code
_entity_poly.pdbx_strand_id
1 'polypeptide(L)'
;MVRYYGFLSPVKRRLLEDVVYVITETVRKTAMQIRWRGMYQRLLKVDPLKCILCGCQMRFTGLKRGYRLTELVLMHEPLAQQRVCG
;
A
#
# COMPACT_ATOMS: atom_id res chain seq x y z
N MET A 1 6.96 17.47 5.23
CA MET A 1 6.07 17.59 6.40
C MET A 1 6.92 18.04 7.57
N VAL A 2 6.71 19.28 8.04
CA VAL A 2 7.44 19.85 9.17
C VAL A 2 6.92 19.17 10.46
N ARG A 3 7.77 18.40 11.15
CA ARG A 3 7.39 17.56 12.30
C ARG A 3 7.54 18.26 13.67
N TYR A 4 7.74 19.57 13.69
CA TYR A 4 8.23 20.29 14.87
C TYR A 4 7.22 20.45 16.04
N TYR A 5 5.98 19.98 15.91
CA TYR A 5 4.92 20.22 16.90
C TYR A 5 4.26 18.94 17.42
N GLY A 6 5.06 17.90 17.68
CA GLY A 6 4.62 16.59 18.20
C GLY A 6 3.81 16.68 19.50
N PHE A 7 4.10 17.69 20.32
CA PHE A 7 3.50 17.95 21.64
C PHE A 7 2.14 18.68 21.59
N LEU A 8 1.75 19.26 20.45
CA LEU A 8 0.47 19.95 20.32
C LEU A 8 -0.67 18.97 20.04
N SER A 9 -1.86 19.27 20.56
CA SER A 9 -3.08 18.56 20.21
C SER A 9 -3.40 18.71 18.71
N PRO A 10 -4.08 17.73 18.07
CA PRO A 10 -4.36 17.74 16.64
C PRO A 10 -5.06 19.02 16.15
N VAL A 11 -5.93 19.61 16.97
CA VAL A 11 -6.67 20.84 16.65
C VAL A 11 -5.72 22.04 16.57
N LYS A 12 -4.86 22.22 17.58
CA LYS A 12 -3.85 23.30 17.59
C LYS A 12 -2.82 23.13 16.48
N ARG A 13 -2.48 21.88 16.14
CA ARG A 13 -1.55 21.56 15.04
C ARG A 13 -2.09 22.02 13.68
N ARG A 14 -3.37 21.81 13.38
CA ARG A 14 -3.99 22.24 12.12
C ARG A 14 -3.96 23.76 11.94
N LEU A 15 -4.26 24.53 13.00
CA LEU A 15 -4.26 26.00 12.96
C LEU A 15 -2.86 26.58 12.63
N LEU A 16 -1.82 25.98 13.19
CA LEU A 16 -0.44 26.43 13.00
C LEU A 16 0.19 25.89 11.72
N GLU A 17 -0.38 24.85 11.13
CA GLU A 17 0.15 24.21 9.92
C GLU A 17 0.22 25.20 8.75
N ASP A 18 -0.85 25.98 8.52
CA ASP A 18 -0.89 27.01 7.46
C ASP A 18 0.23 28.06 7.63
N VAL A 19 0.39 28.59 8.84
CA VAL A 19 1.40 29.61 9.16
C VAL A 19 2.83 29.07 8.99
N VAL A 20 3.08 27.84 9.44
CA VAL A 20 4.41 27.22 9.37
C VAL A 20 4.85 26.97 7.93
N TYR A 21 3.94 26.50 7.07
CA TYR A 21 4.27 26.28 5.66
C TYR A 21 4.60 27.61 4.94
N VAL A 22 3.95 28.71 5.32
CA VAL A 22 4.26 30.06 4.81
C VAL A 22 5.65 30.53 5.27
N ILE A 23 5.94 30.44 6.58
CA ILE A 23 7.23 30.89 7.15
C ILE A 23 8.41 30.09 6.61
N THR A 24 8.22 28.77 6.43
CA THR A 24 9.30 27.87 6.00
C THR A 24 9.46 27.82 4.48
N GLU A 25 8.64 28.56 3.72
CA GLU A 25 8.58 28.52 2.25
C GLU A 25 8.49 27.08 1.69
N THR A 26 7.96 26.14 2.48
CA THR A 26 7.94 24.73 2.09
C THR A 26 6.72 24.44 1.25
N VAL A 27 6.95 23.83 0.09
CA VAL A 27 5.84 23.37 -0.77
C VAL A 27 5.14 22.17 -0.10
N ARG A 28 3.82 22.27 0.01
CA ARG A 28 2.98 21.15 0.46
C ARG A 28 3.11 20.00 -0.53
N LYS A 29 3.71 18.90 -0.07
CA LYS A 29 3.63 17.64 -0.79
C LYS A 29 2.28 17.02 -0.50
N THR A 30 1.42 16.93 -1.50
CA THR A 30 0.19 16.15 -1.40
C THR A 30 0.55 14.74 -0.95
N ALA A 31 -0.11 14.26 0.10
CA ALA A 31 0.06 12.91 0.56
C ALA A 31 -0.22 11.96 -0.61
N MET A 32 0.81 11.23 -1.03
CA MET A 32 0.65 10.26 -2.10
C MET A 32 -0.31 9.17 -1.61
N GLN A 33 -1.42 8.97 -2.32
CA GLN A 33 -2.32 7.86 -2.06
C GLN A 33 -1.61 6.55 -2.44
N ILE A 34 -1.11 5.84 -1.44
CA ILE A 34 -0.47 4.54 -1.63
C ILE A 34 -1.60 3.51 -1.86
N ARG A 35 -1.87 3.20 -3.13
CA ARG A 35 -2.77 2.10 -3.48
C ARG A 35 -2.12 0.76 -3.16
N TRP A 36 -2.91 -0.25 -2.81
CA TRP A 36 -2.45 -1.62 -2.52
C TRP A 36 -1.47 -2.15 -3.57
N ARG A 37 -1.82 -2.04 -4.86
CA ARG A 37 -0.94 -2.45 -5.98
C ARG A 37 0.41 -1.74 -5.92
N GLY A 38 0.40 -0.42 -5.75
CA GLY A 38 1.63 0.38 -5.71
C GLY A 38 2.51 0.06 -4.49
N MET A 39 1.89 -0.26 -3.35
CA MET A 39 2.60 -0.73 -2.16
C MET A 39 3.30 -2.07 -2.42
N TYR A 40 2.56 -3.05 -2.91
CA TYR A 40 3.07 -4.40 -3.17
C TYR A 40 4.13 -4.41 -4.27
N GLN A 41 3.93 -3.65 -5.33
CA GLN A 41 4.90 -3.55 -6.43
C GLN A 41 6.23 -2.94 -5.97
N ARG A 42 6.20 -1.95 -5.06
CA ARG A 42 7.43 -1.39 -4.47
C ARG A 42 8.14 -2.37 -3.54
N LEU A 43 7.38 -3.15 -2.77
CA LEU A 43 7.92 -4.12 -1.82
C LEU A 43 8.55 -5.32 -2.53
N LEU A 44 7.82 -5.93 -3.45
CA LEU A 44 8.20 -7.20 -4.09
C LEU A 44 8.94 -6.99 -5.41
N LYS A 45 8.94 -5.78 -5.99
CA LYS A 45 9.45 -5.46 -7.34
C LYS A 45 8.78 -6.24 -8.47
N VAL A 46 7.72 -6.99 -8.18
CA VAL A 46 6.90 -7.72 -9.16
C VAL A 46 5.49 -7.10 -9.18
N ASP A 47 4.85 -7.08 -10.34
CA ASP A 47 3.45 -6.65 -10.43
C ASP A 47 2.53 -7.72 -9.79
N PRO A 48 1.86 -7.44 -8.66
CA PRO A 48 1.03 -8.41 -7.97
C PRO A 48 -0.23 -8.83 -8.75
N LEU A 49 -0.58 -8.12 -9.82
CA LEU A 49 -1.73 -8.44 -10.67
C LEU A 49 -1.32 -8.99 -12.03
N LYS A 50 -0.03 -9.30 -12.23
CA LYS A 50 0.42 -10.04 -13.40
C LYS A 50 0.69 -11.49 -12.98
N CYS A 51 0.04 -12.44 -13.64
CA CYS A 51 0.29 -13.85 -13.37
C CYS A 51 1.76 -14.17 -13.74
N ILE A 52 2.50 -14.76 -12.80
CA ILE A 52 3.91 -15.12 -12.99
C ILE A 52 4.06 -16.25 -14.02
N LEU A 53 3.02 -17.07 -14.19
CA LEU A 53 3.04 -18.24 -15.07
C LEU A 53 2.67 -17.89 -16.51
N CYS A 54 1.50 -17.28 -16.73
CA CYS A 54 0.98 -17.00 -18.08
C CYS A 54 1.06 -15.52 -18.49
N GLY A 55 1.43 -14.61 -17.58
CA GLY A 55 1.48 -13.18 -17.88
C GLY A 55 0.12 -12.48 -17.98
N CYS A 56 -0.99 -13.21 -17.84
CA CYS A 56 -2.35 -12.65 -17.84
C CYS A 56 -2.57 -11.67 -16.68
N GLN A 57 -3.52 -10.75 -16.87
CA GLN A 57 -3.85 -9.74 -15.87
C GLN A 57 -4.92 -10.24 -14.91
N MET A 58 -4.53 -10.42 -13.65
CA MET A 58 -5.40 -10.88 -12.57
C MET A 58 -6.26 -9.73 -12.02
N ARG A 59 -7.45 -10.07 -11.51
CA ARG A 59 -8.34 -9.12 -10.82
C ARG A 59 -8.24 -9.29 -9.31
N PHE A 60 -8.13 -8.17 -8.61
CA PHE A 60 -8.14 -8.17 -7.15
C PHE A 60 -9.56 -8.49 -6.66
N THR A 61 -9.74 -9.67 -6.06
CA THR A 61 -11.04 -10.13 -5.54
C THR A 61 -11.25 -9.74 -4.08
N GLY A 62 -10.19 -9.63 -3.30
CA GLY A 62 -10.26 -9.19 -1.90
C GLY A 62 -9.02 -9.54 -1.11
N LEU A 63 -8.91 -8.97 0.09
CA LEU A 63 -7.80 -9.24 1.01
C LEU A 63 -8.24 -10.25 2.06
N LYS A 64 -7.58 -11.40 2.06
CA LYS A 64 -7.83 -12.48 3.02
C LYS A 64 -6.93 -12.28 4.24
N ARG A 65 -7.51 -12.12 5.43
CA ARG A 65 -6.79 -11.93 6.71
C ARG A 65 -7.13 -13.06 7.67
N GLY A 66 -6.19 -13.37 8.57
CA GLY A 66 -6.42 -14.32 9.68
C GLY A 66 -6.32 -15.80 9.30
N TYR A 67 -5.88 -16.12 8.07
CA TYR A 67 -5.64 -17.49 7.67
C TYR A 67 -4.34 -18.03 8.27
N ARG A 68 -4.36 -19.30 8.66
CA ARG A 68 -3.18 -20.06 9.08
C ARG A 68 -2.31 -20.37 7.87
N LEU A 69 -1.02 -20.63 8.11
CA LEU A 69 -0.05 -20.95 7.05
C LEU A 69 -0.53 -22.14 6.18
N THR A 70 -1.09 -23.18 6.81
CA THR A 70 -1.60 -24.37 6.11
C THR A 70 -2.72 -24.05 5.14
N GLU A 71 -3.64 -23.16 5.53
CA GLU A 71 -4.76 -22.72 4.69
C GLU A 71 -4.26 -21.90 3.49
N LEU A 72 -3.25 -21.05 3.71
CA LEU A 72 -2.62 -20.28 2.63
C LEU A 72 -1.94 -21.19 1.61
N VAL A 73 -1.22 -22.22 2.07
CA VAL A 73 -0.57 -23.19 1.18
C VAL A 73 -1.60 -23.94 0.33
N LEU A 74 -2.68 -24.44 0.94
CA LEU A 74 -3.78 -25.10 0.21
C LEU A 74 -4.38 -24.21 -0.88
N MET A 75 -4.55 -22.91 -0.60
CA MET A 75 -5.08 -21.96 -1.58
C MET A 75 -4.12 -21.68 -2.74
N HIS A 76 -2.82 -21.87 -2.54
CA HIS A 76 -1.78 -21.57 -3.53
C HIS A 76 -1.23 -22.82 -4.24
N GLU A 77 -1.50 -24.01 -3.70
CA GLU A 77 -1.16 -25.30 -4.29
C GLU A 77 -1.60 -25.44 -5.75
N PRO A 78 -2.86 -25.17 -6.13
CA PRO A 78 -3.29 -25.38 -7.51
C PRO A 78 -2.62 -24.39 -8.48
N LEU A 79 -2.23 -23.20 -7.99
CA LEU A 79 -1.48 -22.22 -8.74
C LEU A 79 -0.01 -22.67 -8.91
N ALA A 80 0.59 -23.22 -7.86
CA ALA A 80 1.94 -23.81 -7.91
C ALA A 80 2.01 -25.03 -8.85
N GLN A 81 0.95 -25.82 -8.91
CA GLN A 81 0.81 -26.97 -9.82
C GLN A 81 0.36 -26.57 -11.24
N GLN A 82 0.22 -25.27 -11.53
CA GLN A 82 -0.25 -24.75 -12.82
C GLN A 82 -1.64 -25.27 -13.26
N ARG A 83 -2.45 -25.80 -12.34
CA ARG A 83 -3.80 -26.32 -12.63
C ARG A 83 -4.81 -25.21 -12.90
N VAL A 84 -4.52 -24.00 -12.43
CA VAL A 84 -5.33 -22.79 -12.65
C VAL A 84 -4.39 -21.66 -13.04
N CYS A 85 -4.59 -21.13 -14.25
CA CYS A 85 -4.06 -19.85 -14.67
C CYS A 85 -5.21 -19.04 -15.29
N GLY A 86 -5.42 -17.82 -14.81
CA GLY A 86 -6.59 -16.99 -15.14
C GLY A 86 -6.76 -15.84 -14.17
#